data_AF-A0A3D4YFR2-F1
#
_entry.id   AF-A0A3D4YFR2-F1
#
_cell.length_a   1.000
_cell.length_b   1.000
_cell.length_c   1.000
_cell.angle_alpha   90.00
_cell.angle_beta   90.00
_cell.angle_gamma   90.00
#
_symmetry.space_group_name_H-M   'P 1'
#
loop_
_entity.id
_entity.type
_entity.pdbx_description
1 polymer ?
#
loop_
_entity_poly.entity_id
_entity_poly.type
_entity_poly.pdbx_seq_one_letter_code
_entity_poly.pdbx_strand_id
1 'polypeptide(L)' 'MEKTPKILILRWEAGHVPEGLMQLETMPGNSTNPLSYPFPVQMVHVKGANVQTVITHPSQAVLADM' A
#
# COMPACT_ATOMS: atom_id res chain seq x y z
N MET A 1 -22.80 -1.28 16.93
CA MET A 1 -21.68 -1.66 16.03
C MET A 1 -20.40 -1.49 16.82
N GLU A 2 -19.73 -2.57 17.16
CA GLU A 2 -18.38 -2.47 17.73
C GLU A 2 -17.47 -1.76 16.72
N LYS A 3 -16.89 -0.64 17.12
CA LYS A 3 -15.81 0.02 16.36
C LYS A 3 -14.53 -0.75 16.61
N THR A 4 -14.43 -1.98 16.11
CA THR A 4 -13.15 -2.70 16.12
C THR A 4 -12.19 -1.91 15.24
N PRO A 5 -11.06 -1.40 15.76
CA PRO A 5 -10.09 -0.70 14.92
C PRO A 5 -9.60 -1.66 13.85
N LYS A 6 -9.88 -1.33 12.59
CA LYS A 6 -9.43 -2.11 11.44
C LYS A 6 -8.07 -1.58 11.03
N ILE A 7 -7.08 -2.47 11.00
CA ILE A 7 -5.77 -2.15 10.46
C ILE A 7 -5.91 -2.02 8.94
N LEU A 8 -5.49 -0.87 8.42
CA LEU A 8 -5.51 -0.56 6.99
C LEU A 8 -4.11 -0.68 6.42
N ILE A 9 -3.99 -1.42 5.33
CA ILE A 9 -2.77 -1.48 4.53
C ILE A 9 -3.06 -0.72 3.24
N LEU A 10 -2.33 0.37 3.04
CA LEU A 10 -2.37 1.16 1.82
C LEU A 10 -1.43 0.55 0.79
N ARG A 11 -1.94 0.34 -0.42
CA ARG A 11 -1.23 -0.26 -1.54
C ARG A 11 -1.13 0.73 -2.70
N TRP A 12 -0.19 0.46 -3.59
CA TRP A 12 -0.12 1.07 -4.92
C TRP A 12 -1.49 1.08 -5.59
N GLU A 13 -1.72 2.03 -6.48
CA GLU A 13 -2.88 2.04 -7.36
C GLU A 13 -2.97 0.72 -8.13
N ALA A 14 -4.20 0.20 -8.28
CA ALA A 14 -4.41 -1.09 -8.94
C ALA A 14 -3.89 -1.04 -10.38
N GLY A 15 -3.06 -2.01 -10.76
CA GLY A 15 -2.41 -2.06 -12.08
C GLY A 15 -1.18 -1.14 -12.23
N HIS A 16 -0.81 -0.37 -11.21
CA HIS A 16 0.34 0.53 -11.21
C HIS A 16 1.43 0.09 -10.22
N VAL A 17 1.36 -1.16 -9.75
CA VAL A 17 2.41 -1.78 -8.93
C VAL A 17 3.68 -1.89 -9.80
N PRO A 18 4.86 -1.45 -9.31
CA PRO A 18 6.10 -1.62 -10.06
C PRO A 18 6.35 -3.09 -10.40
N GLU A 19 6.74 -3.40 -11.64
CA GLU A 19 6.86 -4.80 -12.11
C GLU A 19 7.74 -5.66 -11.20
N GLY A 20 8.88 -5.11 -10.76
CA GLY A 20 9.80 -5.78 -9.83
C GLY A 20 9.24 -6.07 -8.44
N LEU A 21 8.10 -5.48 -8.07
CA LEU A 21 7.42 -5.69 -6.79
C LEU A 21 6.20 -6.60 -6.90
N MET A 22 5.65 -6.85 -8.10
CA MET A 22 4.44 -7.66 -8.27
C MET A 22 4.58 -9.06 -7.68
N GLN A 23 5.72 -9.72 -7.90
CA GLN A 23 5.97 -11.05 -7.32
C GLN A 23 6.01 -10.99 -5.78
N LEU A 24 6.63 -9.96 -5.21
CA LEU A 24 6.71 -9.79 -3.76
C LEU A 24 5.34 -9.62 -3.12
N GLU A 25 4.38 -8.96 -3.77
CA GLU A 25 3.01 -8.83 -3.25
C GLU A 25 2.31 -10.20 -3.10
N THR A 26 2.72 -11.21 -3.87
CA THR A 26 2.15 -12.57 -3.80
C THR A 26 2.74 -13.44 -2.69
N MET A 27 3.84 -13.00 -2.06
CA MET A 27 4.56 -13.77 -1.05
C MET A 27 4.05 -13.46 0.37
N PRO A 28 3.61 -14.48 1.14
CA PRO A 28 3.37 -14.32 2.57
C PRO A 28 4.62 -13.79 3.29
N GLY A 29 4.43 -12.80 4.15
CA GLY A 29 5.50 -12.00 4.76
C GLY A 29 5.61 -10.60 4.16
N ASN A 30 5.13 -10.36 2.93
CA ASN A 30 5.01 -9.02 2.37
C ASN A 30 3.83 -8.28 3.01
N SER A 31 4.01 -7.00 3.36
CA SER A 31 2.96 -6.17 3.97
C SER A 31 1.69 -6.03 3.12
N THR A 32 1.76 -6.11 1.80
CA THR A 32 0.58 -5.98 0.93
C THR A 32 -0.14 -7.30 0.68
N ASN A 33 0.40 -8.40 1.23
CA ASN A 33 -0.21 -9.72 1.15
C ASN A 33 -1.11 -9.98 2.37
N PRO A 34 -2.40 -10.30 2.20
CA PRO A 34 -3.32 -10.55 3.31
C PRO A 34 -2.96 -11.79 4.14
N LEU A 35 -2.25 -12.77 3.56
CA LEU A 35 -1.79 -13.96 4.27
C LEU A 35 -0.65 -13.66 5.25
N SER A 36 -0.08 -12.46 5.22
CA SER A 36 0.95 -12.02 6.17
C SER A 36 0.41 -11.73 7.57
N TYR A 37 -0.90 -11.64 7.74
CA TYR A 37 -1.52 -11.18 8.98
C TYR A 37 -2.39 -12.28 9.62
N PRO A 38 -2.18 -12.62 10.90
CA PRO A 38 -3.03 -13.56 11.63
C PRO A 38 -4.33 -12.89 12.14
N PHE A 39 -4.63 -11.66 11.71
CA PHE A 39 -5.77 -10.86 12.12
C PHE A 39 -6.39 -10.14 10.91
N PRO A 40 -7.66 -9.69 10.99
CA PRO A 40 -8.30 -8.99 9.89
C PRO A 40 -7.62 -7.67 9.55
N VAL A 41 -7.22 -7.53 8.28
CA VAL A 41 -6.71 -6.29 7.69
C VAL A 41 -7.56 -5.92 6.49
N GLN A 42 -7.71 -4.61 6.24
CA GLN A 42 -8.35 -4.12 5.04
C GLN A 42 -7.28 -3.58 4.08
N MET A 43 -7.21 -4.20 2.91
CA MET A 43 -6.28 -3.82 1.84
C MET A 43 -6.93 -2.76 0.94
N VAL A 44 -6.30 -1.59 0.80
CA VAL A 44 -6.86 -0.46 0.04
C VAL A 44 -5.87 0.00 -1.01
N HIS A 45 -6.29 0.03 -2.27
CA HIS A 45 -5.52 0.69 -3.33
C HIS A 45 -5.75 2.19 -3.27
N VAL A 46 -4.67 2.97 -3.31
CA VAL A 46 -4.74 4.43 -3.28
C VAL A 46 -4.60 4.95 -4.70
N LYS A 47 -5.64 5.64 -5.20
CA LYS A 47 -5.59 6.28 -6.52
C LYS A 47 -4.44 7.29 -6.57
N GLY A 48 -3.64 7.23 -7.63
CA GLY A 48 -2.48 8.07 -7.79
C GLY A 48 -1.25 7.61 -7.01
N ALA A 49 -1.26 6.51 -6.27
CA ALA A 49 -0.05 5.93 -5.69
C ALA A 49 0.66 5.07 -6.75
N ASN A 50 1.71 5.59 -7.37
CA ASN A 50 2.47 4.90 -8.41
C ASN A 50 3.91 5.43 -8.47
N VAL A 51 4.77 4.82 -9.31
CA VAL A 51 6.19 5.20 -9.41
C VAL A 51 6.38 6.70 -9.64
N GLN A 52 5.56 7.29 -10.51
CA GLN A 52 5.70 8.69 -10.89
C GLN A 52 5.44 9.64 -9.72
N THR A 53 4.43 9.36 -8.91
CA THR A 53 3.96 10.28 -7.85
C THR A 53 4.54 9.97 -6.48
N VAL A 54 4.97 8.73 -6.23
CA VAL A 54 5.54 8.32 -4.92
C VAL A 54 7.06 8.39 -4.94
N ILE A 55 7.70 8.06 -6.07
CA ILE A 55 9.16 7.91 -6.15
C ILE A 55 9.79 9.02 -7.00
N THR A 56 9.34 9.18 -8.24
CA THR A 56 10.03 10.06 -9.22
C THR A 56 9.73 11.54 -8.99
N HIS A 57 8.47 11.88 -8.74
CA HIS A 57 7.99 13.24 -8.56
C HIS A 57 7.08 13.33 -7.31
N PRO A 58 7.62 13.05 -6.11
CA PRO A 58 6.85 13.16 -4.88
C PRO A 58 6.42 14.61 -4.61
N SER A 59 5.27 14.76 -3.95
CA SER A 59 4.77 16.08 -3.54
C SER A 59 5.78 16.77 -2.62
N GLN A 60 6.35 17.88 -3.09
CA GLN A 60 7.32 18.65 -2.31
C GLN A 60 6.71 19.29 -1.07
N ALA A 61 5.42 19.65 -1.12
CA ALA A 61 4.71 20.17 0.04
C ALA A 61 4.58 19.12 1.14
N VAL A 62 4.27 17.86 0.78
CA VAL A 62 4.20 16.76 1.75
C VAL A 62 5.59 16.48 2.34
N LEU A 63 6.62 16.41 1.50
CA LEU A 63 7.99 16.19 1.97
C LEU A 63 8.50 17.28 2.92
N ALA A 64 8.07 18.53 2.73
CA ALA A 64 8.43 19.63 3.61
C ALA A 64 7.68 19.62 4.97
N ASP A 65 6.57 18.88 5.05
CA ASP A 65 5.72 18.75 6.25
C ASP A 65 5.98 17.43 7.02
N MET A 66 6.89 16.58 6.52
CA MET A 66 7.39 15.37 7.18
C MET A 66 8.54 15.69 8.15
#